data_AF-A0A1I1AJM9-F1
#
_entry.id   AF-A0A1I1AJM9-F1
#
_cell.length_a   1.000
_cell.length_b   1.000
_cell.length_c   1.000
_cell.angle_alpha   90.00
_cell.angle_beta   90.00
_cell.angle_gamma   90.00
#
_symmetry.space_group_name_H-M   'P 1'
#
loop_
_entity.id
_entity.type
_entity.pdbx_description
1 polymer ?
#
loop_
_entity_poly.entity_id
_entity_poly.type
_entity_poly.pdbx_seq_one_letter_code
_entity_poly.pdbx_strand_id
1 'polypeptide(L)'
;MESNGNSLDHGVGALSPVEINEKSLTLHPDVGMMYRGVSPFTGASLSYYATGQLAERTEYQAGKKNGKFQKWFEDGSIAFEANYSSNKLNGPVKSWWSNGNIRSSGNFLNGRSDGLQQQWYSSGAKFKEMNISDGKEEGMQRAWRENGKIYVNYEAKNGRIYGLKRSNLCFELDDETVIRND
;
A
#
# COMPACT_ATOMS: atom_id res chain seq x y z
N MET A 1 -62.51 4.47 -5.83
CA MET A 1 -61.69 3.57 -6.67
C MET A 1 -60.24 3.89 -6.35
N GLU A 2 -59.69 3.12 -5.41
CA GLU A 2 -58.29 3.18 -5.01
C GLU A 2 -57.46 2.33 -5.98
N SER A 3 -56.29 2.81 -6.37
CA SER A 3 -55.15 1.95 -6.72
C SER A 3 -53.87 2.75 -6.60
N ASN A 4 -53.33 2.81 -5.38
CA ASN A 4 -51.94 3.18 -5.13
C ASN A 4 -51.08 1.95 -5.43
N GLY A 5 -50.28 2.03 -6.49
CA GLY A 5 -49.27 1.04 -6.82
C GLY A 5 -48.11 1.12 -5.83
N ASN A 6 -48.00 0.11 -4.96
CA ASN A 6 -46.88 -0.06 -4.05
C ASN A 6 -45.79 -0.88 -4.78
N SER A 7 -44.73 -0.21 -5.23
CA SER A 7 -43.54 -0.84 -5.80
C SER A 7 -42.67 -1.35 -4.66
N LEU A 8 -42.62 -2.68 -4.48
CA LEU A 8 -41.73 -3.34 -3.55
C LEU A 8 -40.29 -3.24 -4.07
N ASP A 9 -39.51 -2.33 -3.47
CA ASP A 9 -38.06 -2.27 -3.60
C ASP A 9 -37.45 -3.45 -2.83
N HIS A 10 -37.07 -4.50 -3.55
CA HIS A 10 -36.24 -5.58 -3.00
C HIS A 10 -34.80 -5.08 -2.91
N GLY A 11 -34.51 -4.40 -1.80
CA GLY A 11 -33.14 -4.12 -1.38
C GLY A 11 -32.34 -5.41 -1.35
N VAL A 12 -31.43 -5.56 -2.30
CA VAL A 12 -30.45 -6.64 -2.33
C VAL A 12 -29.48 -6.37 -1.18
N GLY A 13 -29.80 -6.88 0.01
CA GLY A 13 -28.90 -6.87 1.14
C GLY A 13 -27.60 -7.54 0.70
N ALA A 14 -26.52 -6.77 0.63
CA ALA A 14 -25.20 -7.29 0.35
C ALA A 14 -24.91 -8.36 1.42
N LEU A 15 -24.93 -9.63 1.04
CA LEU A 15 -24.55 -10.72 1.91
C LEU A 15 -23.15 -10.40 2.42
N SER A 16 -22.99 -10.29 3.74
CA SER A 16 -21.68 -10.13 4.35
C SER A 16 -20.77 -11.25 3.83
N PRO A 17 -19.57 -10.92 3.33
CA PRO A 17 -18.67 -11.94 2.80
C PRO A 17 -18.41 -12.99 3.88
N VAL A 18 -18.48 -14.27 3.50
CA VAL A 18 -18.13 -15.40 4.38
C VAL A 18 -16.71 -15.17 4.91
N GLU A 19 -16.54 -15.10 6.22
CA GLU A 19 -15.23 -14.98 6.87
C GLU A 19 -14.80 -16.34 7.44
N ILE A 20 -13.59 -16.79 7.12
CA ILE A 20 -13.06 -18.07 7.61
C ILE A 20 -11.59 -17.94 7.99
N ASN A 21 -11.13 -18.84 8.86
CA ASN A 21 -9.72 -18.94 9.19
C ASN A 21 -8.91 -19.39 7.97
N GLU A 22 -7.77 -18.74 7.71
CA GLU A 22 -6.89 -19.04 6.58
C GLU A 22 -6.43 -20.50 6.52
N LYS A 23 -6.33 -21.16 7.66
CA LYS A 23 -5.92 -22.57 7.76
C LYS A 23 -6.97 -23.52 7.17
N SER A 24 -8.17 -23.02 6.87
CA SER A 24 -9.24 -23.76 6.19
C SER A 24 -9.16 -23.64 4.66
N LEU A 25 -8.16 -22.92 4.16
CA LEU A 25 -7.93 -22.67 2.74
C LEU A 25 -6.66 -23.35 2.27
N THR A 26 -6.60 -23.62 0.97
CA THR A 26 -5.42 -24.19 0.30
C THR A 26 -5.05 -23.31 -0.88
N LEU A 27 -3.79 -22.85 -0.91
CA LEU A 27 -3.23 -22.17 -2.07
C LEU A 27 -2.85 -23.21 -3.12
N HIS A 28 -3.38 -23.06 -4.33
CA HIS A 28 -2.95 -23.79 -5.51
C HIS A 28 -1.92 -22.92 -6.27
N PRO A 29 -0.62 -23.16 -6.10
CA PRO A 29 0.44 -22.26 -6.58
C PRO A 29 0.56 -22.24 -8.11
N ASP A 30 0.17 -23.32 -8.77
CA ASP A 30 0.13 -23.48 -10.23
C ASP A 30 -0.81 -22.46 -10.90
N VAL A 31 -1.91 -22.11 -10.24
CA VAL A 31 -2.91 -21.15 -10.73
C VAL A 31 -2.96 -19.85 -9.90
N GLY A 32 -2.22 -19.78 -8.79
CA GLY A 32 -2.19 -18.63 -7.88
C GLY A 32 -3.56 -18.32 -7.28
N MET A 33 -4.35 -19.36 -6.98
CA MET A 33 -5.72 -19.25 -6.49
C MET A 33 -5.89 -19.96 -5.15
N MET A 34 -6.75 -19.39 -4.31
CA MET A 34 -7.11 -19.91 -3.00
C MET A 34 -8.39 -20.74 -3.09
N TYR A 35 -8.39 -21.93 -2.49
CA TYR A 35 -9.50 -22.89 -2.54
C TYR A 35 -9.99 -23.24 -1.15
N ARG A 36 -11.28 -23.56 -1.04
CA ARG A 36 -11.87 -24.24 0.12
C ARG A 36 -12.37 -25.61 -0.36
N GLY A 37 -11.68 -26.67 0.05
CA GLY A 37 -11.90 -27.99 -0.55
C GLY A 37 -11.53 -27.97 -2.03
N VAL A 38 -12.50 -28.30 -2.90
CA VAL A 38 -12.29 -28.39 -4.37
C VAL A 38 -12.73 -27.14 -5.14
N SER A 39 -13.25 -26.12 -4.45
CA SER A 39 -13.81 -24.92 -5.10
C SER A 39 -12.98 -23.66 -4.84
N PRO A 40 -12.79 -22.78 -5.84
CA PRO A 40 -12.16 -21.48 -5.64
C PRO A 40 -12.94 -20.66 -4.61
N PHE A 41 -12.23 -20.09 -3.64
CA PHE A 41 -12.83 -19.42 -2.50
C PHE A 41 -13.34 -18.01 -2.85
N THR A 42 -14.52 -17.65 -2.35
CA THR A 42 -15.06 -16.28 -2.36
C THR A 42 -15.47 -15.91 -0.93
N GLY A 43 -14.93 -14.82 -0.41
CA GLY A 43 -15.10 -14.39 0.98
C GLY A 43 -13.84 -13.76 1.55
N ALA A 44 -13.79 -13.56 2.87
CA ALA A 44 -12.61 -13.08 3.58
C ALA A 44 -11.90 -14.21 4.32
N SER A 45 -10.59 -14.24 4.21
CA SER A 45 -9.72 -15.11 4.99
C SER A 45 -9.12 -14.33 6.16
N LEU A 46 -9.07 -14.93 7.34
CA LEU A 46 -8.56 -14.34 8.58
C LEU A 46 -7.40 -15.17 9.14
N SER A 47 -6.35 -14.49 9.58
CA SER A 47 -5.28 -15.10 10.37
C SER A 47 -5.08 -14.35 11.68
N TYR A 48 -4.51 -15.04 12.67
CA TYR A 48 -4.42 -14.53 14.04
C TYR A 48 -3.03 -14.76 14.59
N TYR A 49 -2.59 -13.84 15.45
CA TYR A 49 -1.42 -14.02 16.30
C TYR A 49 -1.63 -15.17 17.29
N ALA A 50 -0.55 -15.63 17.92
CA ALA A 50 -0.61 -16.64 18.97
C ALA A 50 -1.47 -16.17 20.17
N THR A 51 -1.52 -14.86 20.40
CA THR A 51 -2.38 -14.19 21.37
C THR A 51 -3.87 -14.23 21.03
N GLY A 52 -4.24 -14.61 19.80
CA GLY A 52 -5.62 -14.61 19.31
C GLY A 52 -6.06 -13.27 18.70
N GLN A 53 -5.20 -12.24 18.72
CA GLN A 53 -5.44 -10.96 18.04
C GLN A 53 -5.44 -11.18 16.52
N LEU A 54 -6.33 -10.49 15.79
CA LEU A 54 -6.36 -10.52 14.32
C LEU A 54 -5.03 -10.02 13.76
N ALA A 55 -4.41 -10.78 12.86
CA ALA A 55 -3.12 -10.47 12.25
C ALA A 55 -3.28 -10.06 10.78
N GLU A 56 -4.14 -10.75 10.02
CA GLU A 56 -4.35 -10.49 8.60
C GLU A 56 -5.80 -10.78 8.18
N ARG A 57 -6.28 -10.00 7.21
CA ARG A 57 -7.57 -10.18 6.56
C ARG A 57 -7.38 -9.99 5.06
N THR A 58 -7.79 -10.97 4.28
CA THR A 58 -7.66 -10.94 2.82
C THR A 58 -8.99 -11.28 2.17
N GLU A 59 -9.49 -10.39 1.30
CA GLU A 59 -10.69 -10.66 0.49
C GLU A 59 -10.34 -11.40 -0.80
N TYR A 60 -11.14 -12.42 -1.11
CA TYR A 60 -11.03 -13.26 -2.29
C TYR A 60 -12.34 -13.28 -3.08
N GLN A 61 -12.21 -13.35 -4.40
CA GLN A 61 -13.30 -13.67 -5.32
C GLN A 61 -12.81 -14.69 -6.35
N ALA A 62 -13.53 -15.81 -6.46
CA ALA A 62 -13.16 -16.93 -7.33
C ALA A 62 -11.69 -17.36 -7.16
N GLY A 63 -11.24 -17.45 -5.91
CA GLY A 63 -9.90 -17.84 -5.50
C GLY A 63 -8.82 -16.76 -5.68
N LYS A 64 -9.10 -15.63 -6.32
CA LYS A 64 -8.13 -14.54 -6.48
C LYS A 64 -8.34 -13.47 -5.42
N LYS A 65 -7.26 -12.87 -4.91
CA LYS A 65 -7.36 -11.66 -4.08
C LYS A 65 -8.13 -10.58 -4.85
N ASN A 66 -9.23 -10.11 -4.27
CA ASN A 66 -10.10 -9.14 -4.90
C ASN A 66 -10.87 -8.40 -3.82
N GLY A 67 -10.52 -7.13 -3.61
CA GLY A 67 -10.98 -6.31 -2.49
C GLY A 67 -9.86 -5.99 -1.51
N LYS A 68 -10.21 -5.76 -0.25
CA LYS A 68 -9.30 -5.29 0.79
C LYS A 68 -8.32 -6.36 1.24
N PHE A 69 -7.11 -5.91 1.54
CA PHE A 69 -6.08 -6.66 2.22
C PHE A 69 -5.51 -5.83 3.35
N GLN A 70 -5.56 -6.35 4.57
CA GLN A 70 -5.20 -5.62 5.77
C GLN A 70 -4.34 -6.50 6.68
N LYS A 71 -3.37 -5.86 7.34
CA LYS A 71 -2.60 -6.45 8.44
C LYS A 71 -2.67 -5.55 9.64
N TRP A 72 -2.63 -6.15 10.81
CA TRP A 72 -2.59 -5.46 12.10
C TRP A 72 -1.30 -5.81 12.83
N PHE A 73 -0.89 -4.93 13.74
CA PHE A 73 0.06 -5.25 14.78
C PHE A 73 -0.61 -6.06 15.89
N GLU A 74 0.18 -6.64 16.78
CA GLU A 74 -0.33 -7.48 17.87
C GLU A 74 -1.14 -6.69 18.91
N ASP A 75 -0.98 -5.37 18.99
CA ASP A 75 -1.83 -4.48 19.79
C ASP A 75 -3.18 -4.15 19.12
N GLY A 76 -3.42 -4.66 17.91
CA GLY A 76 -4.63 -4.42 17.13
C GLY A 76 -4.62 -3.14 16.29
N SER A 77 -3.55 -2.34 16.32
CA SER A 77 -3.41 -1.18 15.42
C SER A 77 -3.10 -1.63 13.99
N ILE A 78 -3.50 -0.84 12.99
CA ILE A 78 -3.30 -1.20 11.58
C ILE A 78 -1.82 -1.11 11.20
N ALA A 79 -1.29 -2.17 10.59
CA ALA A 79 0.10 -2.24 10.12
C ALA A 79 0.22 -2.02 8.61
N PHE A 80 -0.78 -2.46 7.85
CA PHE A 80 -0.80 -2.39 6.40
C PHE A 80 -2.22 -2.40 5.85
N GLU A 81 -2.46 -1.62 4.79
CA GLU A 81 -3.69 -1.71 4.00
C GLU A 81 -3.39 -1.60 2.51
N ALA A 82 -4.10 -2.38 1.71
CA ALA A 82 -4.09 -2.31 0.26
C ALA A 82 -5.41 -2.82 -0.33
N ASN A 83 -5.61 -2.55 -1.62
CA ASN A 83 -6.69 -3.14 -2.40
C ASN A 83 -6.12 -3.98 -3.53
N TYR A 84 -6.77 -5.10 -3.81
CA TYR A 84 -6.45 -6.01 -4.90
C TYR A 84 -7.60 -6.08 -5.89
N SER A 85 -7.28 -6.25 -7.17
CA SER A 85 -8.19 -6.63 -8.22
C SER A 85 -7.58 -7.81 -8.96
N SER A 86 -8.23 -8.98 -8.89
CA SER A 86 -7.76 -10.20 -9.54
C SER A 86 -6.25 -10.50 -9.32
N ASN A 87 -5.83 -10.62 -8.05
CA ASN A 87 -4.44 -10.82 -7.60
C ASN A 87 -3.47 -9.66 -7.84
N LYS A 88 -3.90 -8.54 -8.43
CA LYS A 88 -3.03 -7.38 -8.67
C LYS A 88 -3.35 -6.27 -7.68
N LEU A 89 -2.34 -5.67 -7.06
CA LEU A 89 -2.52 -4.43 -6.30
C LEU A 89 -3.13 -3.36 -7.20
N ASN A 90 -4.20 -2.72 -6.74
CA ASN A 90 -4.90 -1.71 -7.49
C ASN A 90 -5.52 -0.67 -6.55
N GLY A 91 -5.08 0.57 -6.66
CA GLY A 91 -5.43 1.66 -5.77
C GLY A 91 -4.39 1.91 -4.67
N PRO A 92 -4.79 2.62 -3.61
CA PRO A 92 -3.87 3.10 -2.58
C PRO A 92 -3.34 1.95 -1.72
N VAL A 93 -2.09 2.11 -1.28
CA VAL A 93 -1.39 1.25 -0.34
C VAL A 93 -0.80 2.10 0.76
N LYS A 94 -1.01 1.72 2.02
CA LYS A 94 -0.37 2.35 3.17
C LYS A 94 0.19 1.32 4.12
N SER A 95 1.26 1.69 4.82
CA SER A 95 1.80 0.95 5.95
C SER A 95 2.16 1.89 7.08
N TRP A 96 2.19 1.36 8.29
CA TRP A 96 2.48 2.11 9.50
C TRP A 96 3.64 1.49 10.25
N TRP A 97 4.27 2.30 11.08
CA TRP A 97 5.13 1.86 12.17
C TRP A 97 4.26 1.49 13.38
N SER A 98 4.77 0.65 14.28
CA SER A 98 4.04 0.23 15.49
C SER A 98 3.72 1.38 16.45
N ASN A 99 4.34 2.54 16.28
CA ASN A 99 4.01 3.75 17.03
C ASN A 99 2.87 4.58 16.39
N GLY A 100 2.22 4.06 15.34
CA GLY A 100 1.11 4.70 14.65
C GLY A 100 1.51 5.71 13.57
N ASN A 101 2.79 6.05 13.43
CA ASN A 101 3.23 6.92 12.33
C ASN A 101 3.16 6.19 10.98
N ILE A 102 2.81 6.91 9.92
CA ILE A 102 2.84 6.37 8.56
C ILE A 102 4.28 5.97 8.23
N ARG A 103 4.45 4.75 7.74
CA ARG A 103 5.73 4.22 7.26
C ARG A 103 5.87 4.39 5.75
N SER A 104 4.80 4.08 5.01
CA SER A 104 4.77 4.28 3.56
C SER A 104 3.37 4.56 3.05
N SER A 105 3.29 5.26 1.92
CA SER A 105 2.06 5.55 1.20
C SER A 105 2.35 5.54 -0.29
N GLY A 106 1.42 5.04 -1.08
CA GLY A 106 1.57 4.98 -2.53
C GLY A 106 0.30 4.55 -3.22
N ASN A 107 0.36 4.54 -4.55
CA ASN A 107 -0.72 4.05 -5.39
C ASN A 107 -0.18 3.03 -6.41
N PHE A 108 -1.03 2.06 -6.75
CA PHE A 108 -0.73 1.01 -7.71
C PHE A 108 -1.83 0.92 -8.75
N LEU A 109 -1.46 0.63 -9.98
CA LEU A 109 -2.37 0.33 -11.07
C LEU A 109 -1.96 -1.01 -11.69
N ASN A 110 -2.86 -1.99 -11.66
CA ASN A 110 -2.63 -3.32 -12.23
C ASN A 110 -1.33 -4.00 -11.77
N GLY A 111 -0.99 -3.83 -10.49
CA GLY A 111 0.19 -4.41 -9.85
C GLY A 111 1.49 -3.62 -10.05
N ARG A 112 1.45 -2.49 -10.76
CA ARG A 112 2.60 -1.59 -10.93
C ARG A 112 2.41 -0.33 -10.10
N SER A 113 3.47 0.17 -9.47
CA SER A 113 3.41 1.46 -8.79
C SER A 113 3.12 2.56 -9.82
N ASP A 114 2.19 3.44 -9.50
CA ASP A 114 1.79 4.53 -10.38
C ASP A 114 1.38 5.75 -9.55
N GLY A 115 2.03 6.88 -9.81
CA GLY A 115 1.95 8.11 -9.03
C GLY A 115 2.97 8.19 -7.89
N LEU A 116 2.67 9.08 -6.95
CA LEU A 116 3.56 9.47 -5.85
C LEU A 116 3.72 8.33 -4.83
N GLN A 117 4.95 7.92 -4.58
CA GLN A 117 5.33 6.96 -3.53
C GLN A 117 6.11 7.68 -2.45
N GLN A 118 5.75 7.47 -1.18
CA GLN A 118 6.31 8.19 -0.05
C GLN A 118 6.67 7.24 1.09
N GLN A 119 7.76 7.54 1.79
CA GLN A 119 8.22 6.82 2.96
C GLN A 119 8.67 7.78 4.05
N TRP A 120 8.55 7.35 5.30
CA TRP A 120 8.89 8.13 6.49
C TRP A 120 9.64 7.25 7.50
N TYR A 121 10.50 7.90 8.28
CA TYR A 121 11.11 7.31 9.48
C TYR A 121 10.07 7.06 10.57
N SER A 122 10.41 6.23 11.56
CA SER A 122 9.52 5.98 12.70
C SER A 122 9.24 7.25 13.51
N SER A 123 10.14 8.23 13.51
CA SER A 123 9.92 9.57 14.08
C SER A 123 8.82 10.37 13.38
N GLY A 124 8.39 9.96 12.18
CA GLY A 124 7.49 10.73 11.32
C GLY A 124 8.23 11.68 10.36
N ALA A 125 9.56 11.79 10.48
CA ALA A 125 10.35 12.57 9.52
C ALA A 125 10.27 11.95 8.11
N LYS A 126 10.19 12.80 7.08
CA LYS A 126 10.16 12.35 5.68
C LYS A 126 11.46 11.63 5.33
N PHE A 127 11.37 10.42 4.79
CA PHE A 127 12.54 9.67 4.34
C PHE A 127 12.72 9.77 2.83
N LYS A 128 11.65 9.49 2.08
CA LYS A 128 11.72 9.36 0.62
C LYS A 128 10.43 9.77 -0.05
N GLU A 129 10.57 10.33 -1.24
CA GLU A 129 9.49 10.60 -2.17
C GLU A 129 9.94 10.23 -3.59
N MET A 130 9.09 9.50 -4.30
CA MET A 130 9.33 9.10 -5.68
C MET A 130 8.11 9.34 -6.53
N ASN A 131 8.31 9.94 -7.71
CA ASN A 131 7.28 10.00 -8.75
C ASN A 131 7.50 8.83 -9.71
N ILE A 132 6.48 7.98 -9.87
CA ILE A 132 6.54 6.76 -10.69
C ILE A 132 5.41 6.80 -11.71
N SER A 133 5.68 6.39 -12.95
CA SER A 133 4.68 6.14 -13.99
C SER A 133 4.91 4.74 -14.57
N ASP A 134 3.87 3.91 -14.58
CA ASP A 134 3.92 2.52 -15.07
C ASP A 134 5.11 1.72 -14.51
N GLY A 135 5.37 1.87 -13.21
CA GLY A 135 6.46 1.18 -12.51
C GLY A 135 7.87 1.73 -12.76
N LYS A 136 8.02 2.85 -13.49
CA LYS A 136 9.32 3.51 -13.75
C LYS A 136 9.35 4.89 -13.12
N GLU A 137 10.53 5.33 -12.66
CA GLU A 137 10.71 6.69 -12.17
C GLU A 137 10.46 7.71 -13.29
N GLU A 138 9.59 8.68 -13.03
CA GLU A 138 9.30 9.80 -13.94
C GLU A 138 8.95 11.02 -13.09
N GLY A 139 9.62 12.15 -13.31
CA GLY A 139 9.57 13.34 -12.48
C GLY A 139 10.57 13.33 -11.31
N MET A 140 10.32 14.18 -10.31
CA MET A 140 11.24 14.44 -9.21
C MET A 140 11.34 13.28 -8.21
N GLN A 141 12.55 12.96 -7.79
CA GLN A 141 12.88 11.95 -6.79
C GLN A 141 13.68 12.62 -5.67
N ARG A 142 13.24 12.46 -4.42
CA ARG A 142 13.85 13.11 -3.27
C ARG A 142 14.02 12.15 -2.10
N ALA A 143 15.13 12.27 -1.39
CA ALA A 143 15.33 11.58 -0.14
C ALA A 143 16.07 12.47 0.87
N TRP A 144 15.66 12.36 2.12
CA TRP A 144 16.14 13.15 3.23
C TRP A 144 16.69 12.22 4.30
N ARG A 145 17.74 12.68 4.97
CA ARG A 145 18.15 12.12 6.25
C ARG A 145 17.10 12.48 7.30
N GLU A 146 17.10 11.79 8.42
CA GLU A 146 16.12 12.02 9.49
C GLU A 146 16.16 13.45 10.04
N ASN A 147 17.34 14.10 10.02
CA ASN A 147 17.50 15.51 10.38
C ASN A 147 16.99 16.51 9.31
N GLY A 148 16.34 16.03 8.24
CA GLY A 148 15.81 16.86 7.16
C GLY A 148 16.82 17.26 6.08
N LYS A 149 18.12 16.91 6.20
CA LYS A 149 19.11 17.22 5.15
C LYS A 149 18.85 16.34 3.93
N ILE A 150 18.64 16.98 2.77
CA ILE A 150 18.53 16.30 1.48
C ILE A 150 19.83 15.54 1.20
N TYR A 151 19.72 14.28 0.80
CA TYR A 151 20.87 13.50 0.32
C TYR A 151 20.65 12.86 -1.06
N VAL A 152 19.41 12.92 -1.58
CA VAL A 152 19.04 12.59 -2.97
C VAL A 152 18.06 13.64 -3.46
N ASN A 153 18.33 14.20 -4.64
CA ASN A 153 17.45 15.14 -5.33
C ASN A 153 17.75 15.13 -6.83
N TYR A 154 16.97 14.39 -7.61
CA TYR A 154 17.12 14.34 -9.05
C TYR A 154 15.76 14.22 -9.75
N GLU A 155 15.72 14.59 -11.02
CA GLU A 155 14.58 14.38 -11.91
C GLU A 155 14.86 13.20 -12.83
N ALA A 156 13.94 12.24 -12.90
CA ALA A 156 13.91 11.21 -13.94
C ALA A 156 13.02 11.70 -15.08
N LYS A 157 13.52 11.72 -16.31
CA LYS A 157 12.76 12.16 -17.48
C LYS A 157 13.19 11.39 -18.70
N ASN A 158 12.25 10.72 -19.35
CA ASN A 158 12.52 9.90 -20.55
C ASN A 158 13.64 8.86 -20.31
N GLY A 159 13.67 8.25 -19.12
CA GLY A 159 14.68 7.27 -18.71
C GLY A 159 16.07 7.84 -18.43
N ARG A 160 16.25 9.17 -18.47
CA ARG A 160 17.48 9.86 -18.07
C ARG A 160 17.31 10.51 -16.70
N ILE A 161 18.42 10.72 -16.01
CA ILE A 161 18.43 11.30 -14.67
C ILE A 161 19.24 12.59 -14.66
N TYR A 162 18.67 13.63 -14.05
CA TYR A 162 19.23 14.97 -13.94
C TYR A 162 19.29 15.36 -12.46
N GLY A 163 20.50 15.59 -11.93
CA GLY A 163 20.70 16.03 -10.55
C GLY A 163 21.42 15.02 -9.66
N LEU A 164 21.20 15.15 -8.35
CA LEU A 164 21.97 14.51 -7.29
C LEU A 164 21.37 13.14 -6.93
N LYS A 165 22.02 12.04 -7.35
CA LYS A 165 21.57 10.68 -7.01
C LYS A 165 21.93 10.22 -5.60
N ARG A 166 23.06 10.68 -5.05
CA ARG A 166 23.53 10.34 -3.70
C ARG A 166 24.65 11.30 -3.29
N SER A 167 24.44 12.05 -2.22
CA SER A 167 25.51 12.80 -1.55
C SER A 167 25.98 12.02 -0.31
N ASN A 168 27.24 11.60 -0.33
CA ASN A 168 27.96 11.43 0.93
C ASN A 168 28.25 12.84 1.45
N LEU A 169 28.13 13.05 2.77
CA LEU A 169 28.63 14.28 3.39
C LEU A 169 30.15 14.31 3.17
N CYS A 170 30.59 14.91 2.06
CA CYS A 170 31.89 15.54 2.05
C CYS A 170 31.82 16.59 3.17
N PHE A 171 32.83 16.62 4.04
CA PHE A 171 32.96 17.52 5.17
C PHE A 171 32.31 18.89 4.89
N GLU A 172 31.48 19.37 5.84
CA GLU A 172 31.15 20.79 5.85
C GLU A 172 32.48 21.54 5.92
N LEU A 173 32.75 22.40 4.93
CA LEU A 173 33.78 23.41 5.09
C LEU A 173 33.20 24.39 6.10
N ASP A 174 33.78 24.44 7.30
CA ASP A 174 33.28 25.23 8.43
C ASP A 174 33.09 26.73 8.10
N ASP A 175 33.68 27.21 6.99
CA ASP A 175 33.84 28.65 6.69
C ASP A 175 33.43 29.10 5.27
N GLU A 176 32.52 28.43 4.56
CA GLU A 176 32.07 28.96 3.25
C GLU A 176 31.06 30.12 3.39
N THR A 177 31.56 31.33 3.15
CA THR A 177 30.73 32.52 2.94
C THR A 177 30.19 32.54 1.52
N VAL A 178 28.90 32.25 1.36
CA VAL A 178 28.22 32.33 0.06
C VAL A 178 27.92 33.79 -0.26
N ILE A 179 28.75 34.41 -1.09
CA ILE A 179 28.47 35.74 -1.65
C ILE A 179 27.56 35.57 -2.88
N ARG A 180 26.35 36.11 -2.80
CA ARG A 180 25.48 36.29 -3.96
C ARG A 180 25.70 37.70 -4.49
N ASN A 181 26.18 37.82 -5.71
CA ASN A 181 26.19 39.09 -6.42
C ASN A 181 24.85 39.20 -7.14
N ASP A 182 24.03 40.17 -6.72
CA ASP A 182 22.82 40.60 -7.41
C ASP A 182 23.18 41.49 -8.62
#